data_AF-A0A924G8Q5-F1
#
_entry.id   AF-A0A924G8Q5-F1
#
_cell.length_a   1.000
_cell.length_b   1.000
_cell.length_c   1.000
_cell.angle_alpha   90.00
_cell.angle_beta   90.00
_cell.angle_gamma   90.00
#
_symmetry.space_group_name_H-M   'P 1'
#
loop_
_entity.id
_entity.type
_entity.pdbx_description
1 polymer ?
#
loop_
_entity_poly.entity_id
_entity_poly.type
_entity_poly.pdbx_seq_one_letter_code
_entity_poly.pdbx_strand_id
1 'polypeptide(L)' 'IFGIALVLSMGGLAWAMRDIPVGTAYAVWVGIGAALTVVWAMVFGGEPASLLKVLLIVALVGCVIGLKLVDDAH' A
#
# COMPACT_ATOMS: atom_id res chain seq x y z
N ILE A 1 -17.99 -9.36 8.24
CA ILE A 1 -16.70 -8.67 8.48
C ILE A 1 -15.98 -8.38 7.17
N PHE A 2 -15.66 -9.40 6.36
CA PHE A 2 -15.02 -9.22 5.04
C PHE A 2 -15.73 -8.21 4.13
N GLY A 3 -17.05 -8.35 3.94
CA GLY A 3 -17.82 -7.43 3.08
C GLY A 3 -17.78 -5.96 3.54
N ILE A 4 -17.78 -5.71 4.86
CA ILE A 4 -17.70 -4.35 5.41
C ILE A 4 -16.30 -3.77 5.18
N ALA A 5 -15.24 -4.55 5.44
CA ALA A 5 -13.87 -4.15 5.21
C ALA A 5 -13.59 -3.86 3.72
N LEU A 6 -14.19 -4.65 2.82
CA LEU A 6 -14.06 -4.49 1.37
C LEU A 6 -14.73 -3.20 0.90
N VAL A 7 -15.94 -2.90 1.38
CA VAL A 7 -16.64 -1.64 1.07
C VAL A 7 -15.88 -0.43 1.61
N LEU A 8 -15.30 -0.52 2.81
CA LEU A 8 -14.46 0.55 3.36
C LEU A 8 -13.17 0.75 2.56
N SER A 9 -12.48 -0.34 2.17
CA SER A 9 -11.24 -0.26 1.38
C SER A 9 -11.50 0.28 -0.04
N MET A 10 -12.49 -0.27 -0.74
CA MET A 10 -12.85 0.15 -2.09
C MET A 10 -13.49 1.55 -2.10
N GLY A 11 -14.27 1.90 -1.07
CA GLY A 11 -14.84 3.24 -0.91
C GLY A 11 -13.77 4.30 -0.66
N GLY A 12 -12.79 4.01 0.21
CA GLY A 12 -11.65 4.88 0.45
C GLY A 12 -10.79 5.08 -0.80
N LEU A 13 -10.56 4.00 -1.57
CA LEU A 13 -9.86 4.07 -2.85
C LEU A 13 -10.63 4.94 -3.87
N ALA A 14 -11.92 4.70 -4.03
CA ALA A 14 -12.77 5.47 -4.95
C ALA A 14 -12.82 6.96 -4.60
N TRP A 15 -12.71 7.30 -3.31
CA TRP A 15 -12.62 8.68 -2.85
C TRP A 15 -11.25 9.30 -3.18
N ALA A 16 -10.16 8.59 -2.88
CA ALA A 16 -8.81 9.05 -3.23
C ALA A 16 -8.60 9.22 -4.74
N MET A 17 -9.23 8.39 -5.57
CA MET A 17 -9.18 8.49 -7.03
C MET A 17 -9.86 9.75 -7.60
N ARG A 18 -10.57 10.54 -6.78
CA ARG A 18 -11.08 11.85 -7.22
C ARG A 18 -10.01 12.93 -7.28
N ASP A 19 -9.02 12.84 -6.40
CA ASP A 19 -7.97 13.85 -6.26
C ASP A 19 -6.61 13.36 -6.79
N ILE A 20 -6.40 12.04 -6.88
CA ILE A 20 -5.12 11.43 -7.25
C ILE A 20 -5.30 10.58 -8.52
N PRO A 21 -4.35 10.61 -9.46
CA PRO A 21 -4.36 9.79 -10.66
C PRO A 21 -4.51 8.29 -10.36
N VAL A 22 -5.25 7.61 -11.24
CA VAL A 22 -5.62 6.18 -11.09
C VAL A 22 -4.40 5.30 -10.86
N GLY A 23 -3.30 5.56 -11.59
CA GLY A 23 -2.04 4.81 -11.46
C GLY A 23 -1.43 4.91 -10.06
N THR A 24 -1.35 6.13 -9.52
CA THR A 24 -0.86 6.38 -8.16
C THR A 24 -1.78 5.74 -7.11
N ALA A 25 -3.10 5.86 -7.29
CA ALA A 25 -4.07 5.30 -6.36
C ALA A 25 -3.96 3.77 -6.24
N TYR A 26 -3.80 3.06 -7.38
CA TYR A 26 -3.55 1.62 -7.38
C TYR A 26 -2.22 1.24 -6.72
N ALA A 27 -1.15 2.00 -6.99
CA ALA A 27 0.16 1.75 -6.39
C ALA A 27 0.10 1.88 -4.85
N VAL A 28 -0.58 2.91 -4.34
CA VAL A 28 -0.81 3.09 -2.89
C VAL A 28 -1.64 1.95 -2.31
N TRP A 29 -2.73 1.56 -2.98
CA TRP A 29 -3.61 0.50 -2.50
C TRP A 29 -2.88 -0.85 -2.39
N VAL A 30 -2.16 -1.26 -3.43
CA VAL A 30 -1.36 -2.49 -3.42
C VAL A 30 -0.25 -2.40 -2.37
N GLY A 31 0.41 -1.25 -2.24
CA GLY A 31 1.48 -1.04 -1.27
C GLY A 31 1.01 -1.16 0.17
N ILE A 32 -0.14 -0.59 0.51
CA ILE A 32 -0.75 -0.75 1.85
C ILE A 32 -1.06 -2.22 2.11
N GLY A 33 -1.69 -2.92 1.16
CA GLY A 33 -2.01 -4.34 1.32
C GLY A 33 -0.76 -5.19 1.56
N ALA A 34 0.26 -5.01 0.73
CA ALA A 34 1.54 -5.73 0.85
C ALA A 34 2.22 -5.44 2.20
N ALA A 35 2.34 -4.17 2.59
CA ALA A 35 2.95 -3.78 3.86
C ALA A 35 2.18 -4.37 5.05
N LEU A 36 0.85 -4.29 5.05
CA LEU A 36 0.02 -4.81 6.14
C LEU A 36 0.19 -6.32 6.29
N THR A 37 0.22 -7.05 5.17
CA THR A 37 0.37 -8.52 5.17
C THR A 37 1.72 -8.93 5.73
N VAL A 38 2.80 -8.25 5.33
CA VAL A 38 4.14 -8.59 5.79
C VAL A 38 4.35 -8.18 7.25
N VAL A 39 3.85 -7.01 7.67
CA VAL A 39 3.88 -6.61 9.09
C VAL A 39 3.11 -7.61 9.94
N TRP A 40 1.93 -8.04 9.48
CA TRP A 40 1.15 -9.08 10.16
C TRP A 40 1.93 -10.39 10.29
N ALA A 41 2.60 -10.84 9.21
CA ALA A 41 3.43 -12.04 9.22
C ALA A 41 4.64 -11.93 10.18
N MET A 42 5.26 -10.74 10.28
CA MET A 42 6.36 -10.52 11.23
C MET A 42 5.89 -10.51 12.69
N VAL A 43 4.74 -9.89 12.98
CA VAL A 43 4.25 -9.72 14.35
C VAL A 43 3.53 -10.97 14.87
N PHE A 44 2.65 -11.56 14.06
CA PHE A 44 1.80 -12.68 14.46
C PHE A 44 2.22 -14.01 13.86
N GLY A 45 2.89 -14.01 12.70
CA GLY A 45 3.31 -15.23 12.00
C GLY A 45 4.57 -15.88 12.59
N GLY A 46 5.29 -15.19 13.49
CA GLY A 46 6.53 -15.69 14.09
C GLY A 46 7.70 -15.79 13.09
N GLU A 47 7.53 -15.27 11.88
CA GLU A 47 8.59 -15.22 10.87
C GLU A 47 9.61 -14.15 11.26
N PRO A 48 10.92 -14.48 11.25
CA PRO A 48 11.94 -13.50 11.54
C PRO A 48 11.87 -12.36 10.52
N ALA A 49 11.83 -11.13 11.05
CA ALA A 49 11.90 -9.90 10.27
C ALA A 49 13.28 -9.83 9.59
N SER A 50 13.40 -10.48 8.43
CA SER A 50 14.61 -10.41 7.62
C SER A 50 14.80 -8.98 7.15
N LEU A 51 16.01 -8.43 7.35
CA LEU A 51 16.40 -7.10 6.87
C LEU A 51 16.03 -6.89 5.39
N LEU A 52 16.10 -7.96 4.59
CA LEU A 52 15.74 -7.93 3.17
C LEU A 52 14.24 -7.66 2.94
N LYS A 53 13.35 -8.24 3.77
CA LYS A 53 11.89 -8.02 3.70
C LYS A 53 11.55 -6.57 4.05
N VAL A 54 12.19 -6.03 5.08
CA VAL A 54 12.02 -4.63 5.49
C VAL A 54 12.50 -3.70 4.38
N LEU A 55 13.67 -3.96 3.80
CA LEU A 55 14.23 -3.16 2.70
C LEU A 55 13.34 -3.20 1.45
N LEU A 56 12.79 -4.37 1.10
CA LEU A 56 11.81 -4.52 0.01
C LEU A 56 10.53 -3.71 0.25
N ILE A 57 10.01 -3.68 1.49
CA ILE A 57 8.84 -2.85 1.83
C ILE A 57 9.18 -1.36 1.71
N VAL A 58 10.33 -0.94 2.25
CA VAL A 58 10.76 0.47 2.18
C VAL A 58 10.95 0.90 0.72
N ALA A 59 11.55 0.04 -0.12
CA ALA A 59 11.68 0.29 -1.55
C ALA A 59 10.33 0.36 -2.25
N LEU A 60 9.39 -0.54 -1.91
CA LEU A 60 8.02 -0.51 -2.44
C LEU A 60 7.33 0.82 -2.09
N VAL A 61 7.35 1.21 -0.81
CA VAL A 61 6.77 2.48 -0.34
C VAL A 61 7.46 3.67 -1.02
N GLY A 62 8.78 3.63 -1.17
CA GLY A 62 9.54 4.64 -1.90
C GLY A 62 9.12 4.78 -3.36
N CYS A 63 8.91 3.68 -4.08
CA CYS A 63 8.41 3.69 -5.45
C CYS A 63 7.00 4.27 -5.56
N VAL A 64 6.13 3.95 -4.60
CA VAL A 64 4.76 4.51 -4.54
C VAL A 64 4.80 6.03 -4.33
N ILE A 65 5.65 6.51 -3.42
CA ILE A 65 5.83 7.95 -3.18
C ILE A 65 6.43 8.63 -4.41
N GLY A 66 7.42 8.01 -5.06
CA GLY A 66 8.04 8.52 -6.28
C GLY A 66 7.04 8.64 -7.43
N LEU A 67 6.17 7.65 -7.63
CA LEU A 67 5.08 7.69 -8.61
C LEU A 67 4.11 8.85 -8.31
N LYS A 68 3.73 9.06 -7.04
CA LYS A 68 2.90 10.19 -6.66
C LYS A 68 3.55 11.54 -7.00
N LEU A 69 4.82 11.72 -6.64
CA LEU A 69 5.54 12.97 -6.88
C LEU A 69 5.72 13.26 -8.37
N VAL A 70 5.83 12.23 -9.22
CA VAL A 70 5.88 12.39 -10.68
C VAL A 70 4.51 12.73 -11.26
N ASP A 71 3.43 12.13 -10.75
CA ASP A 71 2.06 12.46 -11.16
C ASP A 71 1.66 13.88 -10.74
N ASP A 72 2.03 14.32 -9.52
CA ASP A 72 1.82 15.70 -9.03
C ASP A 72 2.68 16.75 -9.80
N ALA A 73 3.68 16.30 -10.59
CA ALA A 73 4.59 17.17 -11.34
C ALA A 73 4.14 17.45 -12.79
N HIS A 74 2.96 16.97 -13.21
CA HIS A 74 2.28 17.33 -14.45
C HIS A 74 0.96 18.07 -14.18
#